data_AF-A0A7M4AUB6-F1
#
_entry.id   AF-A0A7M4AUB6-F1
#
_cell.length_a   1.000
_cell.length_b   1.000
_cell.length_c   1.000
_cell.angle_alpha   90.00
_cell.angle_beta   90.00
_cell.angle_gamma   90.00
#
_symmetry.space_group_name_H-M   'P 1'
#
loop_
_entity.id
_entity.type
_entity.pdbx_description
1 polymer ?
#
loop_
_entity_poly.entity_id
_entity_poly.type
_entity_poly.pdbx_seq_one_letter_code
_entity_poly.pdbx_strand_id
1 'polypeptide(L)'
;MCDYNHVFAEQVRESSLPAMGITLQNSLIIIDEAHNLPDRIRMTMERVITPTIVRNAAMELEEHMGNLENAVKRDPSPSTTQLLEAVRWSFEVIKAYRSKLTARFSTYHETTPEEEELRVEIDDFTGLLHTACDEVEGLTGQMRISTTGETTQHPAKEDRLAQ
;
A
#
# COMPACT_ATOMS: atom_id res chain seq x y z
N MET A 1 11.95 -30.65 -13.21
CA MET A 1 12.65 -29.37 -13.45
C MET A 1 11.62 -28.28 -13.22
N CYS A 2 11.93 -27.29 -12.39
CA CYS A 2 10.98 -26.31 -11.89
C CYS A 2 11.66 -24.95 -11.88
N ASP A 3 10.95 -23.87 -12.24
CA ASP A 3 11.51 -22.52 -12.17
C ASP A 3 11.74 -22.10 -10.71
N TYR A 4 12.64 -21.16 -10.50
CA TYR A 4 13.00 -20.55 -9.23
C TYR A 4 11.78 -20.03 -8.46
N ASN A 5 10.78 -19.50 -9.16
CA ASN A 5 9.59 -18.90 -8.54
C ASN A 5 8.81 -19.89 -7.66
N HIS A 6 8.77 -21.17 -8.00
CA HIS A 6 8.06 -22.17 -7.18
C HIS A 6 8.76 -22.49 -5.85
N VAL A 7 10.01 -22.07 -5.69
CA VAL A 7 10.79 -22.25 -4.45
C VAL A 7 10.91 -20.92 -3.71
N PHE A 8 11.20 -19.83 -4.41
CA PHE A 8 11.56 -18.56 -3.78
C PHE A 8 10.39 -17.57 -3.68
N ALA A 9 9.38 -17.64 -4.56
CA ALA A 9 8.19 -16.79 -4.44
C ALA A 9 7.17 -17.46 -3.51
N GLU A 10 6.90 -16.84 -2.36
CA GLU A 10 6.08 -17.41 -1.28
C GLU A 10 4.67 -17.84 -1.75
N GLN A 11 3.96 -16.95 -2.46
CA GLN A 11 2.62 -17.23 -2.96
C GLN A 11 2.59 -18.42 -3.94
N VAL A 12 3.61 -18.53 -4.79
CA VAL A 12 3.71 -19.62 -5.77
C VAL A 12 4.10 -20.91 -5.06
N ARG A 13 5.03 -20.83 -4.11
CA ARG A 13 5.53 -21.95 -3.30
C ARG A 13 4.41 -22.63 -2.52
N GLU A 14 3.58 -21.86 -1.83
CA GLU A 14 2.47 -22.36 -1.01
C GLU A 14 1.40 -23.09 -1.81
N SER A 15 1.23 -22.73 -3.08
CA SER A 15 0.33 -23.44 -4.00
C SER A 15 0.99 -24.64 -4.67
N SER A 16 2.25 -24.50 -5.09
CA SER A 16 2.92 -25.47 -5.96
C SER A 16 3.47 -26.68 -5.20
N LEU A 17 4.16 -26.47 -4.08
CA LEU A 17 4.84 -27.55 -3.37
C LEU A 17 3.86 -28.58 -2.77
N PRO A 18 2.74 -28.18 -2.13
CA PRO A 18 1.77 -29.14 -1.62
C PRO A 18 1.08 -29.94 -2.73
N ALA A 19 0.77 -29.29 -3.87
CA ALA A 19 0.18 -29.96 -5.03
C ALA A 19 1.09 -31.05 -5.62
N MET A 20 2.41 -30.90 -5.46
CA MET A 20 3.41 -31.91 -5.86
C MET A 20 3.70 -32.95 -4.77
N GLY A 21 3.13 -32.80 -3.57
CA GLY A 21 3.42 -33.67 -2.42
C GLY A 21 4.86 -33.52 -1.89
N ILE A 22 5.52 -32.39 -2.17
CA ILE A 22 6.92 -32.14 -1.83
C ILE A 22 6.97 -31.20 -0.63
N THR A 23 7.87 -31.50 0.32
CA THR A 23 8.18 -30.61 1.45
C THR A 23 9.61 -30.12 1.33
N LEU A 24 9.82 -28.82 1.53
CA LEU A 24 11.15 -28.21 1.45
C LEU A 24 12.11 -28.78 2.51
N GLN A 25 11.59 -29.14 3.69
CA GLN A 25 12.40 -29.69 4.76
C GLN A 25 13.09 -31.02 4.36
N ASN A 26 12.45 -31.82 3.50
CA ASN A 26 12.93 -33.14 3.08
C ASN A 26 13.27 -33.18 1.58
N SER A 27 13.86 -32.10 1.04
CA SER A 27 14.23 -32.00 -0.37
C SER A 27 15.69 -31.61 -0.58
N LEU A 28 16.37 -32.25 -1.54
CA LEU A 28 17.66 -31.78 -2.06
C LEU A 28 17.39 -30.86 -3.26
N ILE A 29 17.75 -29.60 -3.15
CA ILE A 29 17.59 -28.61 -4.23
C ILE A 29 18.91 -28.49 -4.98
N ILE A 30 18.87 -28.80 -6.28
CA ILE A 30 19.99 -28.55 -7.20
C ILE A 30 19.64 -27.31 -8.00
N ILE A 31 20.44 -26.26 -7.85
CA ILE A 31 20.26 -24.99 -8.55
C ILE A 31 21.14 -25.00 -9.78
N ASP A 32 20.52 -25.15 -10.95
CA ASP A 32 21.18 -24.96 -12.23
C ASP A 32 21.36 -23.46 -12.50
N GLU A 33 22.47 -23.05 -13.08
CA GLU A 33 22.82 -21.65 -13.33
C GLU A 33 22.75 -20.73 -12.08
N ALA A 34 23.27 -21.21 -10.96
CA ALA A 34 23.25 -20.53 -9.66
C ALA A 34 23.85 -19.11 -9.66
N HIS A 35 24.61 -18.74 -10.69
CA HIS A 35 25.11 -17.37 -10.88
C HIS A 35 23.98 -16.34 -11.05
N ASN A 36 22.80 -16.75 -11.56
CA ASN A 36 21.61 -15.90 -11.72
C ASN A 36 20.73 -15.82 -10.47
N LEU A 37 21.00 -16.65 -9.45
CA LEU A 37 20.18 -16.74 -8.26
C LEU A 37 20.10 -15.41 -7.47
N PRO A 38 21.20 -14.65 -7.27
CA PRO A 38 21.13 -13.39 -6.53
C PRO A 38 20.16 -12.39 -7.16
N ASP A 39 20.23 -12.23 -8.48
CA ASP A 39 19.36 -11.30 -9.22
C ASP A 39 17.91 -11.78 -9.18
N ARG A 40 17.66 -13.09 -9.36
CA ARG A 40 16.32 -13.66 -9.26
C ARG A 40 15.69 -13.47 -7.88
N ILE A 41 16.45 -13.67 -6.81
CA ILE A 41 15.95 -13.44 -5.45
C ILE A 41 15.61 -11.96 -5.26
N ARG A 42 16.49 -11.05 -5.70
CA ARG A 42 16.25 -9.61 -5.61
C ARG A 42 14.96 -9.21 -6.33
N MET A 43 14.82 -9.58 -7.60
CA MET A 43 13.63 -9.27 -8.40
C MET A 43 12.34 -9.88 -7.81
N THR A 44 12.43 -11.06 -7.19
CA THR A 44 11.26 -11.70 -6.56
C THR A 44 10.81 -10.96 -5.29
N MET A 45 11.76 -10.39 -4.55
CA MET A 45 11.50 -9.70 -3.28
C MET A 45 11.23 -8.20 -3.45
N GLU A 46 11.62 -7.62 -4.58
CA GLU A 46 11.40 -6.22 -4.89
C GLU A 46 9.92 -5.92 -5.10
N ARG A 47 9.46 -4.80 -4.54
CA ARG A 47 8.14 -4.24 -4.79
C ARG A 47 8.29 -2.83 -5.35
N VAL A 48 7.67 -2.58 -6.50
CA VAL A 48 7.74 -1.29 -7.18
C VAL A 48 6.45 -0.53 -6.96
N ILE A 49 6.54 0.68 -6.40
CA ILE A 49 5.44 1.64 -6.29
C ILE A 49 5.69 2.78 -7.27
N THR A 50 4.72 3.03 -8.15
CA THR A 50 4.76 4.13 -9.11
C THR A 50 3.66 5.14 -8.84
N PRO A 51 3.79 6.40 -9.27
CA PRO A 51 2.69 7.38 -9.19
C PRO A 51 1.40 6.88 -9.85
N THR A 52 1.52 6.06 -10.91
CA THR A 52 0.37 5.43 -11.59
C THR A 52 -0.38 4.46 -10.68
N ILE A 53 0.33 3.66 -9.87
CA ILE A 53 -0.31 2.74 -8.91
C ILE A 53 -1.16 3.53 -7.91
N VAL A 54 -0.63 4.62 -7.35
CA VAL A 54 -1.38 5.45 -6.39
C VAL A 54 -2.57 6.14 -7.04
N ARG A 55 -2.43 6.60 -8.29
CA ARG A 55 -3.54 7.14 -9.07
C ARG A 55 -4.65 6.11 -9.27
N ASN A 56 -4.29 4.89 -9.68
CA ASN A 56 -5.26 3.82 -9.93
C ASN A 56 -5.97 3.40 -8.63
N ALA A 57 -5.22 3.27 -7.53
CA ALA A 57 -5.79 2.96 -6.21
C ALA A 57 -6.81 4.02 -5.76
N ALA A 58 -6.55 5.31 -6.04
CA ALA A 58 -7.52 6.36 -5.76
C ALA A 58 -8.81 6.20 -6.59
N MET A 59 -8.70 5.83 -7.86
CA MET A 59 -9.86 5.57 -8.74
C MET A 59 -10.66 4.34 -8.29
N GLU A 60 -9.99 3.25 -7.94
CA GLU A 60 -10.62 2.03 -7.42
C GLU A 60 -11.37 2.31 -6.10
N LEU A 61 -10.76 3.12 -5.23
CA LEU A 61 -11.37 3.51 -3.96
C LEU A 61 -12.59 4.44 -4.16
N GLU A 62 -12.54 5.34 -5.14
CA GLU A 62 -13.68 6.19 -5.53
C GLU A 62 -14.87 5.35 -6.03
N GLU A 63 -14.60 4.37 -6.89
CA GLU A 63 -15.62 3.45 -7.40
C GLU A 63 -16.22 2.61 -6.25
N HIS A 64 -15.35 2.05 -5.39
CA HIS A 64 -15.79 1.28 -4.24
C HIS A 64 -16.66 2.10 -3.28
N MET A 65 -16.26 3.35 -3.02
CA MET A 65 -17.04 4.30 -2.22
C MET A 65 -18.42 4.53 -2.83
N GLY A 66 -18.52 4.78 -4.14
CA GLY A 66 -19.80 4.97 -4.83
C GLY A 66 -20.72 3.74 -4.75
N ASN A 67 -20.15 2.54 -4.88
CA ASN A 67 -20.88 1.28 -4.70
C ASN A 67 -21.41 1.13 -3.27
N LEU A 68 -20.58 1.45 -2.29
CA LEU A 68 -20.93 1.37 -0.87
C LEU A 68 -22.00 2.41 -0.48
N GLU A 69 -21.93 3.63 -1.00
CA GLU A 69 -22.98 4.65 -0.81
C GLU A 69 -24.34 4.18 -1.33
N ASN A 70 -24.35 3.51 -2.49
CA ASN A 70 -25.57 2.94 -3.04
C ASN A 70 -26.11 1.77 -2.20
N ALA A 71 -25.22 0.96 -1.61
CA ALA A 71 -25.62 -0.11 -0.70
C ALA A 71 -26.23 0.45 0.60
N VAL A 72 -25.59 1.46 1.21
CA VAL A 72 -26.10 2.14 2.43
C VAL A 72 -27.46 2.80 2.18
N LYS A 73 -27.67 3.40 1.00
CA LYS A 73 -28.97 3.98 0.62
C LYS A 73 -30.09 2.96 0.54
N ARG A 74 -29.78 1.70 0.20
CA ARG A 74 -30.75 0.60 0.07
C ARG A 74 -31.04 -0.07 1.40
N ASP A 75 -30.00 -0.30 2.20
CA ASP A 75 -30.08 -0.98 3.49
C ASP A 75 -29.12 -0.33 4.50
N PRO A 76 -29.58 0.69 5.24
CA PRO A 76 -28.76 1.38 6.21
C PRO A 76 -28.59 0.52 7.47
N SER A 77 -27.42 -0.09 7.62
CA SER A 77 -26.99 -0.73 8.86
C SER A 77 -25.89 0.09 9.54
N PRO A 78 -25.80 0.12 10.89
CA PRO A 78 -24.74 0.82 11.60
C PRO A 78 -23.33 0.39 11.14
N SER A 79 -23.12 -0.90 10.86
CA SER A 79 -21.85 -1.41 10.35
C SER A 79 -21.50 -0.90 8.96
N THR A 80 -22.48 -0.81 8.05
CA THR A 80 -22.24 -0.33 6.68
C THR A 80 -21.99 1.18 6.67
N THR A 81 -22.64 1.93 7.56
CA THR A 81 -22.40 3.37 7.73
C THR A 81 -20.99 3.64 8.26
N GLN A 82 -20.55 2.91 9.28
CA GLN A 82 -19.18 3.05 9.81
C GLN A 82 -18.12 2.69 8.75
N LEU A 83 -18.35 1.63 7.97
CA LEU A 83 -17.47 1.26 6.86
C LEU A 83 -17.41 2.37 5.81
N LEU A 84 -18.55 2.99 5.48
CA LEU A 84 -18.59 4.10 4.52
C LEU A 84 -17.78 5.31 5.01
N GLU A 85 -17.84 5.63 6.29
CA GLU A 85 -17.02 6.69 6.89
C GLU A 85 -15.52 6.39 6.81
N ALA A 86 -15.12 5.14 7.09
CA ALA A 86 -13.72 4.71 6.97
C ALA A 86 -13.21 4.74 5.52
N VAL A 87 -14.03 4.33 4.55
CA VAL A 87 -13.71 4.38 3.12
C VAL A 87 -13.61 5.83 2.64
N ARG A 88 -14.52 6.70 3.06
CA ARG A 88 -14.47 8.15 2.76
C ARG A 88 -13.20 8.80 3.30
N TRP A 89 -12.84 8.50 4.54
CA TRP A 89 -11.58 9.00 5.12
C TRP A 89 -10.38 8.51 4.32
N SER A 90 -10.31 7.20 4.03
CA SER A 90 -9.23 6.61 3.22
C SER A 90 -9.13 7.27 1.84
N PHE A 91 -10.27 7.63 1.23
CA PHE A 91 -10.32 8.30 -0.07
C PHE A 91 -9.73 9.71 -0.03
N GLU A 92 -10.02 10.48 1.01
CA GLU A 92 -9.39 11.80 1.17
C GLU A 92 -7.89 11.67 1.47
N VAL A 93 -7.49 10.67 2.25
CA VAL A 93 -6.06 10.41 2.54
C VAL A 93 -5.30 10.07 1.26
N ILE A 94 -5.82 9.18 0.42
CA ILE A 94 -5.12 8.79 -0.81
C ILE A 94 -5.03 9.94 -1.83
N LYS A 95 -6.02 10.85 -1.85
CA LYS A 95 -5.98 12.07 -2.65
C LYS A 95 -4.89 13.02 -2.18
N ALA A 96 -4.81 13.29 -0.87
CA ALA A 96 -3.76 14.11 -0.29
C ALA A 96 -2.37 13.49 -0.51
N TYR A 97 -2.26 12.18 -0.28
CA TYR A 97 -1.02 11.42 -0.49
C TYR A 97 -0.54 11.46 -1.94
N ARG A 98 -1.45 11.29 -2.91
CA ARG A 98 -1.12 11.37 -4.34
C ARG A 98 -0.46 12.71 -4.71
N SER A 99 -1.00 13.82 -4.19
CA SER A 99 -0.43 15.15 -4.44
C SER A 99 0.99 15.27 -3.87
N LYS A 100 1.18 14.86 -2.62
CA LYS A 100 2.48 14.89 -1.93
C LYS A 100 3.53 13.99 -2.60
N LEU A 101 3.12 12.79 -2.99
CA LEU A 101 3.99 11.84 -3.69
C LEU A 101 4.44 12.40 -5.02
N THR A 102 3.51 12.98 -5.80
CA THR A 102 3.85 13.59 -7.10
C THR A 102 4.86 14.73 -6.93
N ALA A 103 4.64 15.61 -5.95
CA ALA A 103 5.57 16.69 -5.66
C ALA A 103 6.96 16.17 -5.25
N ARG A 104 7.02 15.14 -4.39
CA ARG A 104 8.30 14.55 -3.95
C ARG A 104 9.06 13.89 -5.10
N PHE A 105 8.36 13.18 -5.99
CA PHE A 105 8.97 12.59 -7.20
C PHE A 105 9.54 13.66 -8.13
N SER A 106 8.83 14.78 -8.32
CA SER A 106 9.37 15.93 -9.08
C SER A 106 10.65 16.48 -8.43
N THR A 107 10.67 16.63 -7.11
CA THR A 107 11.90 17.07 -6.40
C THR A 107 13.06 16.10 -6.62
N TYR A 108 12.84 14.78 -6.52
CA TYR A 108 13.90 13.80 -6.77
C TYR A 108 14.45 13.87 -8.19
N HIS A 109 13.58 14.09 -9.17
CA HIS A 109 13.99 14.26 -10.56
C HIS A 109 14.83 15.54 -10.79
N GLU A 110 14.52 16.62 -10.08
CA GLU A 110 15.27 17.87 -10.15
C GLU A 110 16.63 17.80 -9.45
N THR A 111 16.71 17.08 -8.31
CA THR A 111 17.96 16.98 -7.53
C THR A 111 18.98 16.04 -8.12
N THR A 112 18.54 15.09 -8.96
CA THR A 112 19.39 14.03 -9.49
C THR A 112 19.17 13.88 -10.99
N PRO A 113 19.57 14.88 -11.81
CA PRO A 113 19.35 14.85 -13.26
C PRO A 113 20.29 13.90 -14.00
N GLU A 114 21.44 13.54 -13.41
CA GLU A 114 22.48 12.71 -14.04
C GLU A 114 22.50 11.24 -13.55
N GLU A 115 21.84 10.91 -12.43
CA GLU A 115 21.76 9.51 -11.97
C GLU A 115 20.39 8.90 -12.27
N GLU A 116 20.39 7.64 -12.71
CA GLU A 116 19.17 6.89 -13.02
C GLU A 116 18.44 6.40 -11.76
N GLU A 117 19.15 6.30 -10.63
CA GLU A 117 18.63 5.78 -9.37
C GLU A 117 18.99 6.71 -8.21
N LEU A 118 18.04 6.91 -7.30
CA LEU A 118 18.25 7.66 -6.07
C LEU A 118 17.84 6.79 -4.88
N ARG A 119 18.75 6.60 -3.93
CA ARG A 119 18.42 5.96 -2.66
C ARG A 119 17.58 6.91 -1.82
N VAL A 120 16.41 6.45 -1.41
CA VAL A 120 15.48 7.17 -0.54
C VAL A 120 15.30 6.38 0.76
N GLU A 121 15.38 7.07 1.89
CA GLU A 121 15.12 6.45 3.19
C GLU A 121 13.62 6.15 3.35
N ILE A 122 13.29 5.02 3.97
CA ILE A 122 11.89 4.58 4.10
C ILE A 122 11.03 5.58 4.87
N ASP A 123 11.63 6.28 5.84
CA ASP A 123 10.97 7.28 6.67
C ASP A 123 10.51 8.50 5.85
N ASP A 124 11.23 8.85 4.78
CA ASP A 124 10.81 9.91 3.86
C ASP A 124 9.54 9.50 3.12
N PHE A 125 9.44 8.24 2.73
CA PHE A 125 8.27 7.71 2.02
C PHE A 125 7.06 7.57 2.95
N THR A 126 7.22 6.94 4.12
CA THR A 126 6.14 6.78 5.11
C THR A 126 5.70 8.12 5.70
N GLY A 127 6.63 9.08 5.84
CA GLY A 127 6.36 10.44 6.26
C GLY A 127 5.36 11.17 5.35
N LEU A 128 5.38 10.92 4.03
CA LEU A 128 4.40 11.49 3.10
C LEU A 128 2.98 11.01 3.40
N LEU A 129 2.82 9.72 3.71
CA LEU A 129 1.53 9.13 4.05
C LEU A 129 1.02 9.64 5.40
N HIS A 130 1.88 9.69 6.41
CA HIS A 130 1.52 10.27 7.70
C HIS A 130 1.07 11.72 7.56
N THR A 131 1.80 12.52 6.78
CA THR A 131 1.43 13.92 6.51
C THR A 131 0.08 14.02 5.80
N ALA A 132 -0.25 13.09 4.90
CA ALA A 132 -1.55 13.04 4.24
C ALA A 132 -2.69 12.69 5.21
N CYS A 133 -2.48 11.73 6.11
CA CYS A 133 -3.43 11.42 7.18
C CYS A 133 -3.67 12.64 8.09
N ASP A 134 -2.59 13.31 8.52
CA ASP A 134 -2.66 14.47 9.42
C ASP A 134 -3.39 15.67 8.76
N GLU A 135 -3.21 15.85 7.44
CA GLU A 135 -3.93 16.86 6.66
C GLU A 135 -5.43 16.61 6.65
N VAL A 136 -5.84 15.36 6.40
CA VAL A 136 -7.26 14.96 6.34
C VAL A 136 -7.93 14.97 7.71
N GLU A 137 -7.19 14.67 8.78
CA GLU A 137 -7.69 14.77 10.16
C GLU A 137 -7.88 16.22 10.64
N GLY A 138 -7.47 17.22 9.86
CA GLY A 138 -7.81 18.62 10.13
C GLY A 138 -6.74 19.41 10.88
N LEU A 139 -5.45 19.07 10.74
CA LEU A 139 -4.37 19.99 11.15
C LEU A 139 -4.16 21.18 10.20
N THR A 140 -4.92 21.30 9.10
CA THR A 140 -4.93 22.52 8.28
C THR A 140 -6.35 23.02 8.02
N GLY A 141 -6.89 23.76 9.00
CA GLY A 141 -7.84 24.85 8.76
C GLY A 141 -9.33 24.49 8.62
N GLN A 142 -10.06 24.58 9.75
CA GLN A 142 -11.50 24.83 9.86
C GLN A 142 -12.46 23.77 9.27
N MET A 143 -12.99 22.90 10.14
CA MET A 143 -14.44 22.65 10.34
C MET A 143 -14.66 21.59 11.42
N ARG A 144 -14.62 22.00 12.70
CA ARG A 144 -15.38 21.41 13.83
C ARG A 144 -15.03 22.16 15.13
N ILE A 145 -15.45 23.43 15.23
CA ILE A 145 -15.68 24.03 16.54
C ILE A 145 -17.14 23.78 16.89
N SER A 146 -17.41 22.65 17.52
CA SER A 146 -18.48 22.50 18.52
C SER A 146 -18.44 21.08 19.11
N THR A 147 -18.44 21.06 20.44
CA THR A 147 -18.86 19.95 21.31
C THR A 147 -17.94 18.71 21.42
N THR A 148 -17.18 18.71 22.51
CA THR A 148 -17.01 17.58 23.44
C THR A 148 -16.57 16.23 22.87
N GLY A 149 -15.26 15.98 22.92
CA GLY A 149 -14.68 14.66 23.20
C GLY A 149 -15.28 13.45 22.48
N GLU A 150 -15.18 13.41 21.15
CA GLU A 150 -15.32 12.17 20.39
C GLU A 150 -13.94 11.65 20.03
N THR A 151 -13.61 10.47 20.53
CA THR A 151 -12.43 9.69 20.16
C THR A 151 -12.38 9.59 18.63
N THR A 152 -11.30 10.04 18.01
CA THR A 152 -11.11 9.91 16.57
C THR A 152 -11.25 8.45 16.17
N GLN A 153 -12.25 8.10 15.36
CA GLN A 153 -12.49 6.73 14.88
C GLN A 153 -11.47 6.27 13.82
N HIS A 154 -10.45 7.08 13.54
CA HIS A 154 -9.41 6.82 12.56
C HIS A 154 -8.17 6.21 13.23
N PRO A 155 -7.41 5.34 12.53
CA PRO A 155 -6.28 4.65 13.12
C PRO A 155 -5.25 5.65 13.68
N ALA A 156 -4.83 5.41 14.92
CA ALA A 156 -3.75 6.17 15.55
C ALA A 156 -2.48 6.08 14.70
N LYS A 157 -1.59 7.07 14.81
CA LYS A 157 -0.37 7.15 13.97
C LYS A 157 0.45 5.84 13.97
N GLU A 158 0.47 5.16 15.11
CA GLU A 158 1.14 3.88 15.34
C GLU A 158 0.49 2.71 14.58
N ASP A 159 -0.82 2.78 14.32
CA ASP A 159 -1.61 1.74 13.66
C ASP A 159 -1.83 1.99 12.15
N ARG A 160 -1.48 3.18 11.63
CA ARG A 160 -1.71 3.57 10.22
C ARG A 160 -0.92 2.74 9.21
N LEU A 161 0.22 2.20 9.63
CA LEU A 161 1.14 1.40 8.82
C LEU A 161 1.50 0.06 9.45
N ALA A 162 0.90 -0.27 10.60
CA ALA A 162 1.14 -1.55 11.25
C ALA A 162 0.63 -2.70 10.36
N GLN A 163 1.57 -3.59 10.00
CA GLN A 163 1.30 -4.90 9.39
C GLN A 163 0.99 -5.93 10.48
#